data_AF-A0A932JTK3-F1
#
_entry.id   AF-A0A932JTK3-F1
#
_cell.length_a   1.000
_cell.length_b   1.000
_cell.length_c   1.000
_cell.angle_alpha   90.00
_cell.angle_beta   90.00
_cell.angle_gamma   90.00
#
_symmetry.space_group_name_H-M   'P 1'
#
loop_
_entity.id
_entity.type
_entity.pdbx_description
1 polymer ?
#
loop_
_entity_poly.entity_id
_entity_poly.type
_entity_poly.pdbx_seq_one_letter_code
_entity_poly.pdbx_strand_id
1 'polypeptide(L)'
;MPAARNRHGARGAALVEVIISGLLIAIAVSSVMGALLHARRGAGKTGSLERASLHAERLRTELKNYVTDDHSPLEGAPGTPPGSWKLEGDPCDCWALREGAHDASALLPEDFRTRHGATMTYVVSVTVVDGSPLRQADIKVRWEDADR
;
A
#
# COMPACT_ATOMS: atom_id res chain seq x y z
N MET A 1 41.82 20.45 69.88
CA MET A 1 41.83 19.18 69.13
C MET A 1 41.17 19.40 67.77
N PRO A 2 41.91 19.43 66.64
CA PRO A 2 41.31 19.49 65.31
C PRO A 2 41.15 18.09 64.73
N ALA A 3 39.95 17.78 64.23
CA ALA A 3 39.62 16.53 63.57
C ALA A 3 40.16 16.50 62.12
N ALA A 4 40.95 15.49 61.80
CA ALA A 4 41.47 15.24 60.45
C ALA A 4 40.32 14.83 59.52
N ARG A 5 40.10 15.62 58.47
CA ARG A 5 39.02 15.43 57.48
C ARG A 5 39.58 14.65 56.28
N ASN A 6 39.19 13.39 56.16
CA ASN A 6 39.64 12.47 55.10
C ASN A 6 39.28 12.99 53.69
N ARG A 7 40.29 13.47 52.95
CA ARG A 7 40.19 13.90 51.53
C ARG A 7 40.57 12.76 50.58
N HIS A 8 39.91 11.62 50.64
CA HIS A 8 40.19 10.48 49.73
C HIS A 8 39.02 10.12 48.78
N GLY A 9 37.87 10.81 48.85
CA GLY A 9 36.68 10.47 48.02
C GLY A 9 36.53 11.19 46.67
N ALA A 10 37.28 12.26 46.41
CA ALA A 10 36.98 13.15 45.27
C ALA A 10 37.46 12.64 43.90
N ARG A 11 38.50 11.79 43.85
CA ARG A 11 39.07 11.30 42.57
C ARG A 11 38.28 10.13 41.96
N GLY A 12 37.61 9.32 42.79
CA GLY A 12 36.74 8.24 42.31
C GLY A 12 35.41 8.74 41.76
N ALA A 13 34.89 9.85 42.32
CA ALA A 13 33.61 10.43 41.90
C ALA A 13 33.67 10.99 40.46
N ALA A 14 34.77 11.67 40.08
CA ALA A 14 34.92 12.26 38.75
C ALA A 14 34.97 11.20 37.63
N LEU A 15 35.56 10.03 37.89
CA LEU A 15 35.64 8.96 36.89
C LEU A 15 34.27 8.30 36.68
N VAL A 16 33.51 8.08 37.76
CA VAL A 16 32.14 7.55 37.69
C VAL A 16 31.22 8.52 36.95
N GLU A 17 31.34 9.83 37.18
CA GLU A 17 30.55 10.86 36.51
C GLU A 17 30.77 10.90 34.99
N VAL A 18 32.02 10.79 34.55
CA VAL A 18 32.36 10.75 33.11
C VAL A 18 31.79 9.48 32.45
N ILE A 19 31.86 8.33 33.12
CA ILE A 19 31.31 7.07 32.60
C ILE A 19 29.79 7.15 32.49
N ILE A 20 29.10 7.67 33.51
CA ILE A 20 27.64 7.82 33.49
C ILE A 20 27.22 8.80 32.38
N SER A 21 27.92 9.93 32.25
CA SER A 21 27.63 10.92 31.21
C SER A 21 27.83 10.33 29.81
N GLY A 22 28.90 9.56 29.59
CA GLY A 22 29.14 8.87 28.32
C GLY A 22 28.05 7.84 27.99
N LEU A 23 27.60 7.07 28.99
CA LEU A 23 26.52 6.10 28.82
C LEU A 23 25.20 6.77 28.44
N LEU A 24 24.84 7.88 29.11
CA LEU A 24 23.62 8.62 28.82
C LEU A 24 23.63 9.22 27.41
N ILE A 25 24.77 9.76 26.95
CA ILE A 25 24.92 10.29 25.59
C ILE A 25 24.75 9.15 24.58
N ALA A 26 25.37 7.99 24.80
CA ALA A 26 25.28 6.85 23.89
C ALA A 26 23.83 6.34 23.74
N ILE A 27 23.06 6.31 24.84
CA ILE A 27 21.64 5.92 24.83
C ILE A 27 20.81 6.95 24.05
N ALA A 28 21.04 8.25 24.27
CA ALA A 28 20.33 9.32 23.59
C ALA A 28 20.60 9.33 22.06
N VAL A 29 21.84 9.10 21.64
CA VAL A 29 22.19 9.04 20.22
C VAL A 29 21.57 7.80 19.55
N SER A 30 21.61 6.65 20.23
CA SER A 30 21.05 5.41 19.70
C SER A 30 19.53 5.48 19.50
N SER A 31 18.81 6.15 20.42
CA SER A 31 17.35 6.29 20.32
C SER A 31 16.93 7.18 19.15
N VAL A 32 17.61 8.31 18.95
CA VAL A 32 17.35 9.22 17.82
C VAL A 32 17.67 8.55 16.48
N MET A 33 18.80 7.84 16.40
CA MET A 33 19.17 7.11 15.18
C MET A 33 18.17 5.99 14.86
N GLY A 34 17.71 5.25 15.88
CA GLY A 34 16.68 4.23 15.72
C GLY A 34 15.37 4.79 15.16
N ALA A 35 14.90 5.92 15.70
CA ALA A 35 13.70 6.60 15.22
C ALA A 35 13.84 7.09 13.77
N LEU A 36 14.99 7.68 13.41
CA LEU A 36 15.25 8.15 12.04
C LEU A 36 15.30 7.00 11.02
N LEU A 37 15.94 5.88 11.38
CA LEU A 37 15.98 4.71 10.51
C LEU A 37 14.59 4.10 10.31
N HIS A 38 13.75 4.08 11.35
CA HIS A 38 12.39 3.59 11.25
C HIS A 38 11.52 4.52 10.39
N ALA A 39 11.62 5.84 10.59
CA ALA A 39 10.92 6.82 9.77
C ALA A 39 11.32 6.75 8.30
N ARG A 40 12.62 6.62 8.00
CA ARG A 40 13.10 6.51 6.61
C ARG A 40 12.67 5.21 5.94
N ARG A 41 12.66 4.08 6.66
CA ARG A 41 12.12 2.80 6.14
C ARG A 41 10.61 2.86 5.91
N GLY A 42 9.85 3.56 6.75
CA GLY A 42 8.41 3.73 6.59
C GLY A 42 8.03 4.61 5.39
N ALA A 43 8.71 5.75 5.21
CA ALA A 43 8.35 6.77 4.22
C ALA A 43 8.39 6.29 2.76
N GLY A 44 9.31 5.37 2.43
CA GLY A 44 9.41 4.80 1.08
C GLY A 44 8.22 3.91 0.72
N LYS A 45 7.76 3.07 1.67
CA LYS A 45 6.63 2.16 1.47
C LYS A 45 5.29 2.89 1.46
N THR A 46 5.15 3.97 2.23
CA THR A 46 3.89 4.73 2.27
C THR A 46 3.61 5.45 0.96
N GLY A 47 4.62 5.99 0.30
CA GLY A 47 4.43 6.72 -0.96
C GLY A 47 4.01 5.84 -2.14
N SER A 48 4.53 4.62 -2.25
CA SER A 48 4.13 3.67 -3.30
C SER A 48 2.72 3.12 -3.07
N LEU A 49 2.38 2.82 -1.80
CA LEU A 49 1.03 2.40 -1.42
C LEU A 49 -0.02 3.48 -1.69
N GLU A 50 0.27 4.74 -1.37
CA GLU A 50 -0.61 5.88 -1.64
C GLU A 50 -0.85 6.06 -3.14
N ARG A 51 0.19 5.95 -3.96
CA ARG A 51 0.02 6.03 -5.41
C ARG A 51 -0.77 4.84 -5.97
N ALA A 52 -0.54 3.63 -5.47
CA ALA A 52 -1.31 2.47 -5.89
C ALA A 52 -2.79 2.58 -5.53
N SER A 53 -3.12 3.12 -4.35
CA SER A 53 -4.52 3.31 -3.96
C SER A 53 -5.24 4.30 -4.88
N LEU A 54 -4.55 5.34 -5.36
CA LEU A 54 -5.11 6.26 -6.38
C LEU A 54 -5.47 5.52 -7.68
N HIS A 55 -4.64 4.57 -8.12
CA HIS A 55 -4.94 3.76 -9.31
C HIS A 55 -6.11 2.79 -9.07
N ALA A 56 -6.20 2.20 -7.89
CA ALA A 56 -7.33 1.35 -7.52
C ALA A 56 -8.65 2.15 -7.49
N GLU A 57 -8.66 3.38 -6.96
CA GLU A 57 -9.84 4.26 -6.97
C GLU A 57 -10.19 4.76 -8.38
N ARG A 58 -9.19 4.97 -9.24
CA ARG A 58 -9.42 5.26 -10.66
C ARG A 58 -10.12 4.08 -11.34
N LEU A 59 -9.59 2.87 -11.17
CA LEU A 59 -10.22 1.65 -11.69
C LEU A 59 -11.64 1.49 -11.15
N ARG A 60 -11.87 1.72 -9.86
CA ARG A 60 -13.21 1.67 -9.28
C ARG A 60 -14.17 2.67 -9.94
N THR A 61 -13.71 3.89 -10.19
CA THR A 61 -14.51 4.93 -10.85
C THR A 61 -14.81 4.55 -12.29
N GLU A 62 -13.84 3.94 -12.98
CA GLU A 62 -14.03 3.39 -14.31
C GLU A 62 -15.04 2.25 -14.32
N LEU A 63 -14.91 1.28 -13.42
CA LEU A 63 -15.84 0.16 -13.23
C LEU A 63 -17.27 0.65 -12.96
N LYS A 64 -17.46 1.75 -12.23
CA LYS A 64 -18.79 2.36 -12.04
C LYS A 64 -19.44 2.82 -13.34
N ASN A 65 -18.66 3.25 -14.33
CA ASN A 65 -19.22 3.63 -15.63
C ASN A 65 -19.81 2.41 -16.36
N TYR A 66 -19.34 1.19 -16.06
CA TYR A 66 -19.86 -0.05 -16.64
C TYR A 66 -21.11 -0.59 -15.93
N VAL A 67 -21.54 0.00 -14.80
CA VAL A 67 -22.67 -0.47 -13.97
C VAL A 67 -24.04 -0.12 -14.57
N THR A 68 -24.11 0.35 -15.82
CA THR A 68 -25.39 0.47 -16.53
C THR A 68 -25.90 -0.94 -16.87
N ASP A 69 -26.79 -1.46 -16.02
CA ASP A 69 -27.50 -2.76 -16.13
C ASP A 69 -28.54 -2.75 -17.26
N ASP A 70 -28.19 -2.23 -18.44
CA ASP A 70 -29.04 -2.35 -19.62
C ASP A 70 -28.58 -3.55 -20.45
N HIS A 71 -29.23 -4.70 -20.22
CA HIS A 71 -29.04 -5.92 -21.01
C HIS A 71 -30.04 -6.04 -22.17
N SER A 72 -30.75 -4.96 -22.51
CA SER A 72 -31.67 -4.99 -23.63
C SER A 72 -30.94 -5.32 -24.94
N PRO A 73 -31.54 -6.08 -25.87
CA PRO A 73 -30.96 -6.32 -27.20
C PRO A 73 -31.10 -5.09 -28.11
N LEU A 74 -31.15 -3.89 -27.53
CA LEU A 74 -31.25 -2.63 -28.27
C LEU A 74 -29.90 -2.30 -28.89
N GLU A 75 -29.92 -1.80 -30.12
CA GLU A 75 -28.75 -1.28 -30.80
C GLU A 75 -28.19 -0.11 -29.97
N GLY A 76 -27.02 -0.30 -29.34
CA GLY A 76 -26.43 0.65 -28.38
C GLY A 76 -26.47 0.21 -26.92
N ALA A 77 -27.05 -0.95 -26.61
CA ALA A 77 -26.96 -1.54 -25.28
C ALA A 77 -25.53 -2.00 -24.94
N PRO A 78 -25.13 -1.96 -23.65
CA PRO A 78 -23.88 -2.48 -23.13
C PRO A 78 -23.45 -3.81 -23.79
N GLY A 79 -22.34 -3.76 -24.54
CA GLY A 79 -21.81 -4.92 -25.26
C GLY A 79 -22.17 -5.03 -26.74
N THR A 80 -22.80 -4.01 -27.35
CA THR A 80 -23.05 -3.97 -28.81
C THR A 80 -22.34 -2.78 -29.47
N PRO A 81 -21.39 -3.01 -30.40
CA PRO A 81 -20.85 -4.30 -30.82
C PRO A 81 -20.04 -4.98 -29.70
N PRO A 82 -19.87 -6.31 -29.74
CA PRO A 82 -19.10 -7.05 -28.75
C PRO A 82 -17.69 -6.46 -28.60
N GLY A 83 -17.27 -6.23 -27.35
CA GLY A 83 -15.98 -5.60 -27.03
C GLY A 83 -16.01 -4.08 -26.79
N SER A 84 -17.18 -3.43 -26.93
CA SER A 84 -17.34 -1.99 -26.65
C SER A 84 -17.27 -1.60 -25.16
N TRP A 85 -17.56 -2.56 -24.27
CA TRP A 85 -17.58 -2.35 -22.80
C TRP A 85 -16.55 -3.25 -22.10
N LYS A 86 -15.35 -3.33 -22.68
CA LYS A 86 -14.20 -4.00 -22.07
C LYS A 86 -13.36 -3.01 -21.28
N LEU A 87 -12.64 -3.52 -20.29
CA LEU A 87 -11.60 -2.75 -19.63
C LEU A 87 -10.36 -2.77 -20.53
N GLU A 88 -9.77 -1.61 -20.80
CA GLU A 88 -8.55 -1.54 -21.60
C GLU A 88 -7.39 -2.22 -20.87
N GLY A 89 -6.72 -3.14 -21.57
CA GLY A 89 -5.58 -3.88 -21.03
C GLY A 89 -5.94 -5.14 -20.24
N ASP A 90 -7.22 -5.51 -20.15
CA ASP A 90 -7.63 -6.83 -19.68
C ASP A 90 -7.45 -7.89 -20.79
N PRO A 91 -6.65 -8.94 -20.57
CA PRO A 91 -6.41 -10.00 -21.56
C PRO A 91 -7.65 -10.83 -21.88
N CYS A 92 -8.72 -10.77 -21.08
CA CYS A 92 -9.93 -11.54 -21.34
C CYS A 92 -10.70 -11.07 -22.59
N ASP A 93 -10.45 -9.83 -23.06
CA ASP A 93 -11.18 -9.12 -24.13
C ASP A 93 -12.71 -9.23 -23.98
N CYS A 94 -13.16 -9.26 -22.74
CA CYS A 94 -14.53 -9.57 -22.36
C CYS A 94 -15.17 -8.35 -21.69
N TRP A 95 -16.48 -8.43 -21.47
CA TRP A 95 -17.21 -7.39 -20.73
C TRP A 95 -16.59 -7.17 -19.35
N ALA A 96 -16.33 -5.91 -18.99
CA ALA A 96 -15.60 -5.53 -17.78
C ALA A 96 -16.27 -6.03 -16.48
N LEU A 97 -17.60 -6.19 -16.46
CA LEU A 97 -18.36 -6.70 -15.32
C LEU A 97 -18.85 -8.15 -15.50
N ARG A 98 -18.21 -8.92 -16.38
CA ARG A 98 -18.46 -10.37 -16.45
C ARG A 98 -18.08 -11.02 -15.12
N GLU A 99 -18.85 -11.99 -14.66
CA GLU A 99 -18.48 -12.76 -13.47
C GLU A 99 -17.12 -13.44 -13.65
N GLY A 100 -16.26 -13.34 -12.63
CA GLY A 100 -14.95 -13.96 -12.62
C GLY A 100 -13.81 -13.00 -12.25
N ALA A 101 -12.59 -13.49 -12.42
CA ALA A 101 -11.38 -12.73 -12.18
C ALA A 101 -10.88 -12.08 -13.46
N HIS A 102 -10.44 -10.83 -13.33
CA HIS A 102 -9.96 -9.97 -14.40
C HIS A 102 -8.60 -9.40 -14.03
N ASP A 103 -7.73 -9.25 -15.04
CA ASP A 103 -6.42 -8.64 -14.87
C ASP A 103 -6.46 -7.18 -15.34
N ALA A 104 -6.19 -6.27 -14.42
CA ALA A 104 -6.12 -4.84 -14.66
C ALA A 104 -4.69 -4.31 -14.47
N SER A 105 -3.69 -5.20 -14.45
CA SER A 105 -2.29 -4.84 -14.21
C SER A 105 -1.77 -3.85 -15.26
N ALA A 106 -2.32 -3.86 -16.48
CA ALA A 106 -1.99 -2.91 -17.54
C ALA A 106 -2.28 -1.44 -17.17
N LEU A 107 -3.23 -1.18 -16.26
CA LEU A 107 -3.56 0.17 -15.79
C LEU A 107 -2.59 0.71 -14.74
N LEU A 108 -1.74 -0.15 -14.18
CA LEU A 108 -0.66 0.29 -13.30
C LEU A 108 0.47 0.93 -14.12
N PRO A 109 1.11 1.99 -13.61
CA PRO A 109 2.32 2.54 -14.21
C PRO A 109 3.37 1.46 -14.44
N GLU A 110 4.12 1.55 -15.53
CA GLU A 110 5.17 0.58 -15.87
C GLU A 110 6.19 0.40 -14.74
N ASP A 111 6.51 1.47 -14.01
CA ASP A 111 7.41 1.44 -12.86
C ASP A 111 6.92 0.48 -11.76
N PHE A 112 5.60 0.40 -11.54
CA PHE A 112 5.01 -0.45 -10.52
C PHE A 112 5.11 -1.92 -10.92
N ARG A 113 4.85 -2.22 -12.20
CA ARG A 113 4.94 -3.58 -12.74
C ARG A 113 6.38 -4.09 -12.79
N THR A 114 7.31 -3.25 -13.26
CA THR A 114 8.69 -3.66 -13.56
C THR A 114 9.60 -3.62 -12.33
N ARG A 115 9.52 -2.57 -11.48
CA ARG A 115 10.37 -2.47 -10.29
C ARG A 115 9.82 -3.17 -9.08
N HIS A 116 8.49 -3.27 -8.94
CA HIS A 116 7.85 -3.78 -7.73
C HIS A 116 7.01 -5.04 -7.95
N GLY A 117 7.05 -5.62 -9.16
CA GLY A 117 6.24 -6.80 -9.49
C GLY A 117 4.76 -6.60 -9.17
N ALA A 118 4.27 -5.36 -9.27
CA ALA A 118 2.92 -5.03 -8.84
C ALA A 118 1.91 -5.59 -9.85
N THR A 119 0.88 -6.25 -9.33
CA THR A 119 -0.25 -6.76 -10.10
C THR A 119 -1.53 -6.15 -9.56
N MET A 120 -2.46 -5.83 -10.45
CA MET A 120 -3.79 -5.34 -10.09
C MET A 120 -4.82 -6.24 -10.72
N THR A 121 -5.65 -6.85 -9.88
CA THR A 121 -6.71 -7.77 -10.30
C THR A 121 -8.01 -7.32 -9.69
N TYR A 122 -9.13 -7.58 -10.35
CA TYR A 122 -10.43 -7.43 -9.73
C TYR A 122 -11.29 -8.67 -9.98
N VAL A 123 -12.17 -8.97 -9.02
CA VAL A 123 -13.08 -10.10 -9.10
C VAL A 123 -14.50 -9.56 -9.07
N VAL A 124 -15.29 -9.95 -10.06
CA VAL A 124 -16.71 -9.60 -10.14
C VAL A 124 -17.52 -10.78 -9.64
N SER A 125 -18.37 -10.53 -8.65
CA SER A 125 -19.36 -11.47 -8.14
C SER A 125 -20.76 -10.90 -8.30
N VAL A 126 -21.74 -11.79 -8.49
CA VAL A 126 -23.15 -11.42 -8.51
C VAL A 126 -23.82 -11.95 -7.25
N THR A 127 -24.44 -11.05 -6.50
CA THR A 127 -25.25 -11.37 -5.33
C THR A 127 -26.69 -10.96 -5.59
N VAL A 128 -27.65 -11.80 -5.24
CA VAL A 128 -29.07 -11.46 -5.38
C VAL A 128 -29.51 -10.76 -4.10
N VAL A 129 -29.91 -9.49 -4.22
CA VAL A 129 -30.46 -8.68 -3.12
C VAL A 129 -31.87 -8.27 -3.52
N ASP A 130 -32.87 -8.63 -2.71
CA ASP A 130 -34.28 -8.33 -2.98
C ASP A 130 -34.77 -8.79 -4.37
N GLY A 131 -34.29 -9.95 -4.82
CA GLY A 131 -34.63 -10.53 -6.13
C GLY A 131 -33.93 -9.86 -7.32
N SER A 132 -33.11 -8.84 -7.09
CA SER A 132 -32.35 -8.13 -8.13
C SER A 132 -30.88 -8.56 -8.12
N PRO A 133 -30.26 -8.81 -9.29
CA PRO A 133 -28.86 -9.20 -9.36
C PRO A 133 -27.95 -7.96 -9.16
N LEU A 134 -27.31 -7.88 -7.99
CA LEU A 134 -26.31 -6.87 -7.69
C LEU A 134 -24.93 -7.38 -8.12
N ARG A 135 -24.24 -6.63 -8.98
CA ARG A 135 -22.84 -6.92 -9.33
C ARG A 135 -21.91 -6.17 -8.39
N GLN A 136 -20.98 -6.90 -7.80
CA GLN A 136 -19.95 -6.35 -6.92
C GLN A 136 -18.57 -6.63 -7.50
N ALA A 137 -17.73 -5.61 -7.59
CA ALA A 137 -16.33 -5.74 -7.99
C ALA A 137 -15.42 -5.53 -6.78
N ASP A 138 -14.58 -6.52 -6.48
CA ASP A 138 -13.55 -6.47 -5.43
C ASP A 138 -12.19 -6.26 -6.09
N ILE A 139 -11.53 -5.13 -5.82
CA ILE A 139 -10.25 -4.75 -6.44
C ILE A 139 -9.12 -5.09 -5.47
N LYS A 140 -8.10 -5.78 -5.96
CA LYS A 140 -6.90 -6.15 -5.21
C LYS A 140 -5.65 -5.71 -5.95
N VAL A 141 -4.80 -4.97 -5.23
CA VAL A 141 -3.42 -4.67 -5.68
C VAL A 141 -2.48 -5.52 -4.85
N ARG A 142 -1.66 -6.33 -5.52
CA ARG A 142 -0.65 -7.17 -4.91
C ARG A 142 0.73 -6.70 -5.34
N TRP A 143 1.66 -6.71 -4.40
CA TRP A 143 3.07 -6.48 -4.64
C TRP A 143 3.79 -7.81 -4.50
N GLU A 144 4.54 -8.20 -5.51
CA GLU A 144 5.59 -9.20 -5.30
C GLU A 144 6.78 -8.42 -4.78
N ASP A 145 7.07 -8.51 -3.47
CA ASP A 145 8.20 -7.81 -2.86
C ASP A 145 9.47 -8.06 -3.71
N ALA A 146 9.79 -7.09 -4.57
CA ALA A 146 11.05 -7.01 -5.28
C ALA A 146 12.08 -6.41 -4.33
N ASP A 147 12.35 -7.13 -3.25
CA ASP A 147 13.49 -6.88 -2.36
C ASP A 147 13.88 -8.20 -1.70
N ARG A 148 14.63 -8.96 -2.49
CA ARG A 148 15.76 -9.76 -2.06
C ARG A 148 17.03 -8.97 -2.39
#